data_AF-G5KI24-F1
#
_entry.id   AF-G5KI24-F1
#
_cell.length_a   1.000
_cell.length_b   1.000
_cell.length_c   1.000
_cell.angle_alpha   90.00
_cell.angle_beta   90.00
_cell.angle_gamma   90.00
#
_symmetry.space_group_name_H-M   'P 1'
#
loop_
_entity.id
_entity.type
_entity.pdbx_description
1 polymer ?
#
loop_
_entity_poly.entity_id
_entity_poly.type
_entity_poly.pdbx_seq_one_letter_code
_entity_poly.pdbx_strand_id
1 'polypeptide(L)' 'MTKKLLDNIALSSGQQLKNRMVMAPMTTQSAYFDGTITEELIRYYAQRSGTIGTVIVESAFVENK' A
#
# COMPACT_ATOMS: atom_id res chain seq x y z
N MET A 1 -8.33 8.88 26.20
CA MET A 1 -8.02 9.74 25.04
C MET A 1 -8.54 9.09 23.78
N THR A 2 -9.36 9.78 23.00
CA THR A 2 -9.94 9.25 21.76
C THR A 2 -8.90 9.29 20.65
N LYS A 3 -8.59 8.13 20.03
CA LYS A 3 -7.71 8.05 18.85
C LYS A 3 -8.47 8.56 17.63
N LYS A 4 -7.92 9.55 16.92
CA LYS A 4 -8.52 10.09 15.69
C LYS A 4 -7.85 9.49 14.45
N LEU A 5 -8.57 9.51 13.34
CA LEU A 5 -8.13 8.93 12.07
C LEU A 5 -6.83 9.55 11.53
N LEU A 6 -6.68 10.87 11.68
CA LEU A 6 -5.55 11.64 11.16
C LEU A 6 -4.37 11.75 12.13
N ASP A 7 -4.46 11.14 13.31
CA ASP A 7 -3.34 11.14 14.25
C ASP A 7 -2.22 10.22 13.78
N ASN A 8 -0.98 10.63 13.99
CA ASN A 8 0.18 9.75 13.82
C ASN A 8 0.07 8.51 14.72
N ILE A 9 0.68 7.41 14.28
CA ILE A 9 0.74 6.16 15.05
C ILE A 9 2.11 5.49 14.88
N ALA A 10 2.69 5.09 16.01
CA ALA A 10 3.85 4.20 16.05
C ALA A 10 3.40 2.74 16.01
N LEU A 11 4.00 1.94 15.14
CA LEU A 11 3.83 0.49 15.12
C LEU A 11 4.72 -0.17 16.17
N SER A 12 4.45 -1.43 16.51
CA SER A 12 5.30 -2.23 17.40
C SER A 12 6.72 -2.41 16.87
N SER A 13 6.91 -2.28 15.55
CA SER A 13 8.24 -2.25 14.90
C SER A 13 9.01 -0.95 15.12
N GLY A 14 8.42 0.08 15.72
CA GLY A 14 9.00 1.42 15.86
C GLY A 14 8.76 2.34 14.66
N GLN A 15 8.20 1.83 13.55
CA GLN A 15 7.87 2.64 12.38
C GLN A 15 6.73 3.62 12.69
N GLN A 16 6.87 4.86 12.24
CA GLN A 16 5.85 5.90 12.39
C GLN A 16 5.02 6.04 11.12
N LEU A 17 3.69 6.07 11.25
CA LEU A 17 2.75 6.37 10.18
C LEU A 17 2.14 7.75 10.39
N LYS A 18 1.99 8.52 9.30
CA LYS A 18 1.45 9.90 9.30
C LYS A 18 -0.06 9.99 9.57
N ASN A 19 -0.78 8.88 9.51
CA ASN A 19 -2.18 8.75 9.93
C ASN A 19 -2.57 7.27 9.98
N ARG A 20 -3.82 7.00 10.41
CA ARG A 20 -4.37 5.65 10.57
C ARG A 20 -5.12 5.16 9.32
N MET A 21 -4.99 5.85 8.18
CA MET A 21 -5.58 5.40 6.92
C MET A 21 -4.63 4.47 6.19
N VAL A 22 -5.14 3.32 5.76
CA VAL A 22 -4.41 2.29 5.04
C VAL A 22 -5.17 1.96 3.76
N MET A 23 -4.48 1.92 2.63
CA MET A 23 -5.05 1.39 1.40
C MET A 23 -5.10 -0.13 1.52
N ALA A 24 -6.29 -0.71 1.39
CA ALA A 24 -6.47 -2.15 1.35
C ALA A 24 -5.74 -2.75 0.12
N PRO A 25 -5.27 -4.00 0.20
CA PRO A 25 -4.72 -4.70 -0.97
C PRO A 25 -5.81 -4.86 -2.04
N MET A 26 -5.54 -4.38 -3.25
CA MET A 26 -6.46 -4.43 -4.39
C MET A 26 -5.69 -4.84 -5.65
N THR A 27 -5.98 -6.02 -6.19
CA THR A 27 -5.39 -6.51 -7.44
C THR A 27 -5.85 -5.67 -8.62
N THR A 28 -4.90 -5.05 -9.32
CA THR A 28 -5.17 -4.19 -10.49
C THR A 28 -5.28 -4.98 -11.79
N GLN A 29 -4.68 -6.17 -11.83
CA GLN A 29 -4.48 -6.96 -13.06
C GLN A 29 -3.65 -6.21 -14.13
N SER A 30 -2.81 -5.27 -13.70
CA SER A 30 -1.97 -4.45 -14.60
C SER A 30 -0.52 -4.95 -14.66
N ALA A 31 -0.14 -6.04 -13.99
CA ALA A 31 1.18 -6.67 -14.14
C ALA A 31 1.30 -7.42 -15.48
N TYR A 32 2.53 -7.66 -15.93
CA TYR A 32 2.77 -8.56 -17.06
C TYR A 32 2.42 -10.02 -16.71
N PHE A 33 2.29 -10.89 -17.73
CA PHE A 33 1.97 -12.31 -17.53
C PHE A 33 2.98 -13.06 -16.65
N ASP A 34 4.22 -12.60 -16.58
CA ASP A 34 5.28 -13.15 -15.73
C ASP A 34 5.30 -12.52 -14.31
N GLY A 35 4.31 -11.68 -13.99
CA GLY A 35 4.21 -10.97 -12.71
C GLY A 35 5.11 -9.74 -12.61
N THR A 36 5.85 -9.37 -13.66
CA THR A 36 6.70 -8.18 -13.61
C THR A 36 5.87 -6.89 -13.62
N ILE A 37 6.43 -5.87 -12.97
CA ILE A 37 5.74 -4.59 -12.70
C ILE A 37 5.70 -3.74 -13.97
N THR A 38 4.52 -3.24 -14.31
CA THR A 38 4.33 -2.27 -15.39
C THR A 38 4.45 -0.83 -14.90
N GLU A 39 4.73 0.08 -15.83
CA GLU A 39 4.71 1.53 -15.57
C GLU A 39 3.31 2.02 -15.11
N GLU A 40 2.24 1.38 -15.58
CA GLU A 40 0.88 1.66 -15.13
C GLU A 40 0.71 1.35 -13.63
N LEU A 41 1.22 0.20 -13.19
CA LEU A 41 1.16 -0.21 -11.79
C LEU A 41 1.94 0.75 -10.88
N ILE A 42 3.11 1.23 -11.34
CA ILE A 42 3.88 2.26 -10.63
C ILE A 42 3.06 3.55 -10.49
N ARG A 43 2.46 4.04 -11.58
CA ARG A 43 1.63 5.25 -11.57
C ARG A 43 0.41 5.11 -10.68
N TYR A 44 -0.23 3.94 -10.69
CA TYR A 44 -1.40 3.63 -9.88
C TYR A 44 -1.13 3.83 -8.39
N TYR A 45 -0.01 3.31 -7.87
CA TYR A 45 0.37 3.49 -6.47
C TYR A 45 0.95 4.87 -6.18
N ALA A 46 1.71 5.46 -7.10
CA ALA A 46 2.23 6.82 -6.94
C ALA A 46 1.09 7.82 -6.67
N GLN A 47 0.01 7.77 -7.45
CA GLN A 47 -1.17 8.62 -7.28
C GLN A 47 -1.86 8.46 -5.91
N ARG A 48 -1.77 7.30 -5.27
CA ARG A 48 -2.46 6.97 -4.01
C ARG A 48 -1.59 7.15 -2.77
N SER A 49 -0.27 7.19 -2.94
CA SER A 49 0.72 7.27 -1.84
C SER A 49 0.81 8.64 -1.15
N GLY A 50 0.29 9.70 -1.77
CA GLY A 50 0.53 11.09 -1.36
C GLY A 50 0.20 11.40 0.10
N THR A 51 -1.05 11.27 0.53
CA THR A 51 -1.51 11.66 1.87
C THR A 51 -1.95 10.50 2.76
N ILE A 52 -2.13 9.30 2.20
CA ILE A 52 -2.52 8.11 2.98
C ILE A 52 -1.37 7.58 3.83
N GLY A 53 -1.66 7.17 5.06
CA GLY A 53 -0.66 6.72 6.03
C GLY A 53 0.16 5.54 5.54
N THR A 54 -0.46 4.58 4.87
CA THR A 54 0.20 3.39 4.34
C THR A 54 -0.55 2.85 3.13
N VAL A 55 0.21 2.28 2.19
CA VAL A 55 -0.34 1.52 1.07
C VAL A 55 0.08 0.06 1.22
N ILE A 56 -0.89 -0.86 1.22
CA ILE A 56 -0.62 -2.28 1.03
C ILE A 56 -0.83 -2.56 -0.46
N VAL A 57 0.21 -3.04 -1.12
CA VAL A 57 0.17 -3.38 -2.55
C VAL A 57 -0.72 -4.61 -2.79
N GLU A 58 -0.98 -4.89 -4.05
CA GLU A 58 -1.77 -6.03 -4.47
C GLU A 58 -1.15 -7.38 -4.08
N SER A 59 -1.94 -8.44 -4.27
CA SER A 59 -1.46 -9.80 -4.06
C SER A 59 -0.28 -10.09 -4.98
N ALA A 60 0.86 -10.43 -4.40
CA ALA A 60 2.04 -10.89 -5.11
C ALA A 60 2.25 -12.39 -4.80
N PHE A 61 2.26 -13.22 -5.84
CA PHE A 61 2.48 -14.65 -5.71
C PHE A 61 3.91 -14.91 -5.22
N VAL A 62 4.07 -15.87 -4.30
CA VAL A 62 5.37 -16.26 -3.73
C VAL A 62 6.00 -17.45 -4.44
N GLU A 63 5.24 -18.10 -5.33
CA GLU A 63 5.64 -19.26 -6.12
C GLU A 63 5.15 -19.11 -7.55
N ASN A 64 5.83 -19.76 -8.49
CA ASN A 64 5.56 -19.65 -9.93
C ASN A 64 4.37 -20.51 -10.41
N LYS A 65 3.67 -21.22 -9.51
CA LYS A 65 2.58 -22.15 -9.82
C LYS A 65 1.52 -22.17 -8.72
#